data_AF-A0A1A7ZQZ2-F1
#
_entry.id   AF-A0A1A7ZQZ2-F1
#
_cell.length_a   1.000
_cell.length_b   1.000
_cell.length_c   1.000
_cell.angle_alpha   90.00
_cell.angle_beta   90.00
_cell.angle_gamma   90.00
#
_symmetry.space_group_name_H-M   'P 1'
#
loop_
_entity.id
_entity.type
_entity.pdbx_description
1 polymer ?
#
loop_
_entity_poly.entity_id
_entity_poly.type
_entity_poly.pdbx_seq_one_letter_code
_entity_poly.pdbx_strand_id
1 'polypeptide(L)'
;RLWMALKDTVRWAYNGTTWKEVVWHTTSQLYTNMTVEFLPVYNPSEEEKKDPGLYADNVQKLMAKALGVPATDYVMEGRLPVSLQGGLSLPVYSPGRKALSLLRKNGLGAEEVKVALNRMLDRCGPGGQGSKASADELASILSLADKQPAVDVCGFYSKDETVDLSQVYFSVSAVSGLTSFSALLHSAFTMFDRDGKGSLSAEELSDLMGALLGHPQHGVAALYAEASRQGRLTEGSLLKVLTTHPTYQRVVNEYLHPEGAESGLPFTTLTNGKAENNNGLSLNGSLHHKEE
;
A
#
# COMPACT_ATOMS: atom_id res chain seq x y z
N ARG A 1 3.18 17.72 26.50
CA ARG A 1 4.25 18.26 25.63
C ARG A 1 4.46 17.24 24.51
N LEU A 2 4.35 17.71 23.25
CA LEU A 2 4.57 16.93 22.03
C LEU A 2 5.84 16.09 22.16
N TRP A 3 5.70 14.77 22.27
CA TRP A 3 6.72 13.87 21.77
C TRP A 3 6.54 13.85 20.25
N MET A 4 7.05 14.90 19.58
CA MET A 4 7.59 14.68 18.25
C MET A 4 8.61 13.56 18.44
N ALA A 5 8.34 12.41 17.84
CA ALA A 5 9.27 11.29 17.80
C ALA A 5 10.67 11.86 17.54
N LEU A 6 11.60 11.66 18.48
CA LEU A 6 13.01 11.90 18.19
C LEU A 6 13.27 11.17 16.88
N LYS A 7 13.75 11.89 15.84
CA LYS A 7 14.23 11.24 14.61
C LYS A 7 15.25 10.20 15.04
N ASP A 8 14.85 8.94 14.97
CA ASP A 8 15.63 7.80 15.42
C ASP A 8 16.79 7.63 14.45
N THR A 9 18.02 7.87 14.93
CA THR A 9 19.25 7.73 14.15
C THR A 9 19.78 6.31 14.13
N VAL A 10 19.19 5.42 14.96
CA VAL A 10 19.65 4.05 15.17
C VAL A 10 18.81 3.07 14.36
N ARG A 11 17.48 3.28 14.30
CA ARG A 11 16.58 2.42 13.53
C ARG A 11 16.54 2.82 12.06
N TRP A 12 16.99 1.93 11.20
CA TRP A 12 16.85 2.05 9.75
C TRP A 12 15.48 1.56 9.30
N ALA A 13 14.64 2.47 8.82
CA ALA A 13 13.35 2.15 8.20
C ALA A 13 13.44 2.30 6.68
N TYR A 14 12.55 1.62 5.95
CA TYR A 14 12.50 1.68 4.48
C TYR A 14 12.22 3.10 3.94
N ASN A 15 11.47 3.92 4.70
CA ASN A 15 11.27 5.35 4.45
C ASN A 15 12.00 6.18 5.53
N GLY A 16 13.25 5.80 5.79
CA GLY A 16 14.08 6.35 6.84
C GLY A 16 14.78 7.65 6.48
N THR A 17 15.34 8.28 7.50
CA THR A 17 16.18 9.47 7.42
C THR A 17 17.34 9.28 6.43
N THR A 18 17.65 10.28 5.60
CA THR A 18 18.77 10.16 4.65
C THR A 18 20.10 10.05 5.39
N TRP A 19 21.13 9.43 4.79
CA TRP A 19 22.42 9.24 5.47
C TRP A 19 23.05 10.56 5.95
N LYS A 20 22.86 11.66 5.22
CA LYS A 20 23.36 12.99 5.61
C LYS A 20 22.66 13.50 6.85
N GLU A 21 21.34 13.37 6.90
CA GLU A 21 20.55 13.72 8.08
C GLU A 21 20.89 12.81 9.26
N VAL A 22 21.12 11.51 9.04
CA VAL A 22 21.56 10.58 10.11
C VAL A 22 22.89 11.04 10.69
N VAL A 23 23.88 11.34 9.85
CA VAL A 23 25.18 11.87 10.30
C VAL A 23 24.99 13.16 11.08
N TRP A 24 24.24 14.11 10.54
CA TRP A 24 23.97 15.39 11.21
C TRP A 24 23.27 15.23 12.56
N HIS A 25 22.23 14.40 12.63
CA HIS A 25 21.49 14.15 13.86
C HIS A 25 22.34 13.39 14.88
N THR A 26 23.19 12.47 14.43
CA THR A 26 24.10 11.71 15.30
C THR A 26 25.19 12.62 15.86
N THR A 27 25.82 13.46 15.04
CA THR A 27 26.89 14.37 15.49
C THR A 27 26.35 15.54 16.31
N SER A 28 25.07 15.90 16.15
CA SER A 28 24.40 16.93 16.96
C SER A 28 23.94 16.41 18.33
N GLN A 29 23.95 15.10 18.56
CA GLN A 29 23.62 14.48 19.85
C GLN A 29 24.90 14.14 20.61
N LEU A 30 25.29 14.98 21.56
CA LEU A 30 26.47 14.73 22.41
C LEU A 30 26.35 13.46 23.26
N TYR A 31 25.12 13.01 23.54
CA TYR A 31 24.85 11.79 24.29
C TYR A 31 23.52 11.17 23.88
N THR A 32 23.52 9.87 23.60
CA THR A 32 22.32 9.08 23.26
C THR A 32 22.07 8.08 24.38
N ASN A 33 20.99 8.29 25.13
CA ASN A 33 20.52 7.33 26.12
C ASN A 33 19.87 6.12 25.42
N MET A 34 20.42 4.94 25.63
CA MET A 34 19.85 3.68 25.15
C MET A 34 19.66 2.72 26.32
N THR A 35 18.46 2.16 26.45
CA THR A 35 18.18 1.08 27.39
C THR A 35 17.94 -0.19 26.59
N VAL A 36 18.61 -1.28 26.95
CA VAL A 36 18.42 -2.59 26.34
C VAL A 36 17.73 -3.48 27.35
N GLU A 37 16.58 -4.01 26.97
CA GLU A 37 15.83 -4.98 27.76
C GLU A 37 15.89 -6.34 27.07
N PHE A 38 16.24 -7.38 27.82
CA PHE A 38 16.29 -8.75 27.31
C PHE A 38 14.99 -9.45 27.66
N LEU A 39 14.20 -9.78 26.64
CA LEU A 39 13.00 -10.58 26.80
C LEU A 39 13.35 -12.05 27.05
N PRO A 40 12.49 -12.80 27.78
CA PRO A 40 12.67 -14.23 27.95
C PRO A 40 12.67 -14.95 26.60
N VAL A 41 13.36 -16.09 26.54
CA VAL A 41 13.43 -16.91 25.32
C VAL A 41 12.03 -17.36 24.92
N TYR A 42 11.59 -16.96 23.73
CA TYR A 42 10.30 -17.36 23.16
C TYR A 42 10.44 -18.76 22.55
N ASN A 43 9.61 -19.70 23.01
CA ASN A 43 9.61 -21.08 22.53
C ASN A 43 8.38 -21.32 21.65
N PRO A 44 8.54 -21.76 20.40
CA PRO A 44 7.42 -21.94 19.48
C PRO A 44 6.50 -23.07 19.91
N SER A 45 5.18 -22.87 19.72
CA SER A 45 4.17 -23.93 19.82
C SER A 45 4.27 -24.93 18.66
N GLU A 46 3.55 -26.06 18.73
CA GLU A 46 3.53 -27.04 17.63
C GLU A 46 2.89 -26.48 16.34
N GLU A 47 1.96 -25.54 16.48
CA GLU A 47 1.36 -24.81 15.37
C GLU A 47 2.37 -23.84 14.74
N GLU A 48 3.10 -23.07 15.56
CA GLU A 48 4.14 -22.14 15.11
C GLU A 48 5.34 -22.86 14.48
N LYS A 49 5.64 -24.08 14.91
CA LYS A 49 6.66 -24.93 14.26
C LYS A 49 6.28 -25.31 12.82
N LYS A 50 4.98 -25.37 12.52
CA LYS A 50 4.46 -25.68 11.18
C LYS A 50 4.30 -24.43 10.32
N ASP A 51 4.10 -23.26 10.94
CA ASP A 51 3.91 -21.97 10.27
C ASP A 51 4.94 -20.92 10.75
N PRO A 52 6.04 -20.73 9.99
CA PRO A 52 7.05 -19.72 10.30
C PRO A 52 6.52 -18.28 10.35
N GLY A 53 5.47 -17.96 9.58
CA GLY A 53 4.87 -16.62 9.57
C GLY A 53 4.14 -16.33 10.88
N LEU A 54 3.35 -17.31 11.35
CA LEU A 54 2.65 -17.22 12.63
C LEU A 54 3.64 -17.01 13.80
N TYR A 55 4.77 -17.71 13.79
CA TYR A 55 5.83 -17.51 14.77
C TYR A 55 6.38 -16.07 14.75
N ALA A 56 6.70 -15.56 13.56
CA ALA A 56 7.23 -14.20 13.40
C ALA A 56 6.24 -13.14 13.90
N ASP A 57 4.95 -13.29 13.58
CA ASP A 57 3.88 -12.39 14.03
C ASP A 57 3.75 -12.38 15.55
N ASN A 58 3.83 -13.55 16.19
CA ASN A 58 3.69 -13.66 17.64
C ASN A 58 4.91 -13.09 18.37
N VAL A 59 6.12 -13.33 17.86
CA VAL A 59 7.35 -12.70 18.37
C VAL A 59 7.29 -11.19 18.21
N GLN A 60 6.82 -10.69 17.05
CA GLN A 60 6.68 -9.26 16.82
C GLN A 60 5.68 -8.63 17.79
N LYS A 61 4.52 -9.27 18.04
CA LYS A 61 3.53 -8.80 19.03
C LYS A 61 4.11 -8.77 20.44
N LEU A 62 4.91 -9.78 20.81
CA LEU A 62 5.60 -9.82 22.10
C LEU A 62 6.58 -8.64 22.24
N MET A 63 7.39 -8.39 21.23
CA MET A 63 8.33 -7.27 21.20
C MET A 63 7.61 -5.91 21.23
N ALA A 64 6.55 -5.75 20.43
CA ALA A 64 5.75 -4.54 20.37
C ALA A 64 5.10 -4.22 21.73
N LYS A 65 4.56 -5.25 22.40
CA LYS A 65 3.98 -5.14 23.74
C LYS A 65 5.02 -4.69 24.77
N ALA A 66 6.22 -5.28 24.76
CA ALA A 66 7.30 -4.87 25.66
C ALA A 66 7.76 -3.43 25.42
N LEU A 67 7.81 -3.00 24.16
CA LEU A 67 8.19 -1.64 23.77
C LEU A 67 7.06 -0.60 23.94
N GLY A 68 5.83 -1.02 24.27
CA GLY A 68 4.68 -0.12 24.36
C GLY A 68 4.26 0.50 23.02
N VAL A 69 4.58 -0.16 21.91
CA VAL A 69 4.24 0.30 20.55
C VAL A 69 3.19 -0.64 19.93
N PRO A 70 2.35 -0.17 18.99
CA PRO A 70 1.44 -1.05 18.28
C PRO A 70 2.21 -2.04 17.41
N ALA A 71 1.75 -3.29 17.40
CA ALA A 71 2.23 -4.28 16.44
C ALA A 71 1.74 -3.90 15.03
N THR A 72 2.57 -4.15 14.01
CA THR A 72 2.26 -3.84 12.62
C THR A 72 2.13 -5.12 11.81
N ASP A 73 1.08 -5.26 11.02
CA ASP A 73 0.82 -6.38 10.12
C ASP A 73 1.47 -6.21 8.73
N TYR A 74 2.49 -5.35 8.64
CA TYR A 74 3.21 -5.13 7.39
C TYR A 74 4.27 -6.19 7.15
N VAL A 75 4.32 -6.68 5.92
CA VAL A 75 5.36 -7.56 5.41
C VAL A 75 6.21 -6.78 4.41
N MET A 76 7.51 -7.00 4.41
CA MET A 76 8.40 -6.38 3.43
C MET A 76 8.42 -7.22 2.14
N GLU A 77 7.84 -6.68 1.07
CA GLU A 77 7.98 -7.24 -0.27
C GLU A 77 9.03 -6.43 -1.05
N GLY A 78 10.25 -6.98 -1.09
CA GLY A 78 11.41 -6.29 -1.62
C GLY A 78 11.81 -5.09 -0.74
N ARG A 79 11.52 -3.86 -1.20
CA ARG A 79 11.81 -2.61 -0.46
C ARG A 79 10.56 -1.86 -0.04
N LEU A 80 9.38 -2.40 -0.35
CA LEU A 80 8.10 -1.79 -0.07
C LEU A 80 7.40 -2.58 1.03
N PRO A 81 6.96 -1.94 2.11
CA PRO A 81 6.04 -2.62 3.01
C PRO A 81 4.68 -2.74 2.34
N VAL A 82 4.09 -3.91 2.51
CA VAL A 82 2.75 -4.23 2.07
C VAL A 82 1.95 -4.70 3.29
N SER A 83 0.68 -4.35 3.34
CA SER A 83 -0.30 -4.98 4.22
C SER A 83 -1.02 -6.09 3.46
N LEU A 84 -1.26 -7.22 4.11
CA LEU A 84 -1.94 -8.36 3.49
C LEU A 84 -3.42 -8.33 3.85
N GLN A 85 -4.29 -8.16 2.85
CA GLN A 85 -5.74 -8.13 3.02
C GLN A 85 -6.40 -9.22 2.16
N GLY A 86 -6.86 -10.30 2.79
CA GLY A 86 -7.54 -11.39 2.07
C GLY A 86 -6.67 -12.07 1.00
N GLY A 87 -5.34 -12.11 1.22
CA GLY A 87 -4.35 -12.62 0.27
C GLY A 87 -3.83 -11.59 -0.75
N LEU A 88 -4.38 -10.37 -0.76
CA LEU A 88 -3.88 -9.28 -1.60
C LEU A 88 -2.79 -8.49 -0.87
N SER A 89 -1.70 -8.22 -1.57
CA SER A 89 -0.60 -7.38 -1.10
C SER A 89 -0.92 -5.92 -1.44
N LEU A 90 -1.18 -5.11 -0.41
CA LEU A 90 -1.49 -3.69 -0.52
C LEU A 90 -0.30 -2.84 -0.08
N PRO A 91 0.43 -2.19 -0.99
CA PRO A 91 1.50 -1.27 -0.63
C PRO A 91 1.01 -0.21 0.37
N VAL A 92 1.74 -0.02 1.48
CA VAL A 92 1.38 1.00 2.48
C VAL A 92 1.28 2.39 1.85
N TYR A 93 2.11 2.64 0.83
CA TYR A 93 2.02 3.80 -0.02
C TYR A 93 1.57 3.40 -1.42
N SER A 94 0.33 3.72 -1.76
CA SER A 94 -0.25 3.43 -3.08
C SER A 94 0.56 4.08 -4.23
N PRO A 95 1.08 3.27 -5.18
CA PRO A 95 1.75 3.78 -6.37
C PRO A 95 0.84 4.69 -7.21
N GLY A 96 -0.43 4.33 -7.36
CA GLY A 96 -1.45 5.13 -8.04
C GLY A 96 -1.62 6.53 -7.42
N ARG A 97 -1.69 6.62 -6.08
CA ARG A 97 -1.80 7.92 -5.39
C ARG A 97 -0.54 8.76 -5.53
N LYS A 98 0.63 8.14 -5.38
CA LYS A 98 1.93 8.84 -5.56
C LYS A 98 2.06 9.38 -6.98
N ALA A 99 1.74 8.57 -7.99
CA ALA A 99 1.73 8.99 -9.39
C ALA A 99 0.73 10.13 -9.61
N LEU A 100 -0.52 9.99 -9.19
CA LEU A 100 -1.54 11.04 -9.35
C LEU A 100 -1.14 12.35 -8.67
N SER A 101 -0.63 12.29 -7.44
CA SER A 101 -0.14 13.46 -6.70
C SER A 101 1.00 14.15 -7.43
N LEU A 102 1.94 13.37 -7.98
CA LEU A 102 3.07 13.90 -8.74
C LEU A 102 2.62 14.54 -10.05
N LEU A 103 1.70 13.90 -10.80
CA LEU A 103 1.15 14.47 -12.04
C LEU A 103 0.44 15.81 -11.78
N ARG A 104 -0.40 15.89 -10.73
CA ARG A 104 -1.07 17.14 -10.33
C ARG A 104 -0.09 18.23 -9.92
N LYS A 105 0.97 17.89 -9.18
CA LYS A 105 2.05 18.84 -8.81
C LYS A 105 2.79 19.39 -10.03
N ASN A 106 2.81 18.66 -11.14
CA ASN A 106 3.42 19.07 -12.41
C ASN A 106 2.41 19.73 -13.36
N GLY A 107 1.25 20.18 -12.86
CA GLY A 107 0.31 21.00 -13.61
C GLY A 107 -0.72 20.25 -14.45
N LEU A 108 -0.78 18.92 -14.36
CA LEU A 108 -1.84 18.16 -15.04
C LEU A 108 -3.14 18.25 -14.22
N GLY A 109 -4.15 18.89 -14.79
CA GLY A 109 -5.51 18.90 -14.27
C GLY A 109 -6.22 17.56 -14.50
N ALA A 110 -7.48 17.48 -14.04
CA ALA A 110 -8.26 16.25 -14.12
C ALA A 110 -8.49 15.77 -15.56
N GLU A 111 -8.76 16.70 -16.49
CA GLU A 111 -8.97 16.37 -17.90
C GLU A 111 -7.67 15.98 -18.60
N GLU A 112 -6.55 16.66 -18.31
CA GLU A 112 -5.24 16.29 -18.85
C GLU A 112 -4.81 14.90 -18.39
N VAL A 113 -5.00 14.58 -17.10
CA VAL A 113 -4.77 13.24 -16.56
C VAL A 113 -5.66 12.22 -17.27
N LYS A 114 -6.96 12.50 -17.42
CA LYS A 114 -7.90 11.61 -18.10
C LYS A 114 -7.50 11.32 -19.55
N VAL A 115 -7.12 12.36 -20.29
CA VAL A 115 -6.66 12.23 -21.68
C VAL A 115 -5.37 11.40 -21.73
N ALA A 116 -4.42 11.64 -20.84
CA ALA A 116 -3.19 10.88 -20.80
C ALA A 116 -3.43 9.39 -20.45
N LEU A 117 -4.33 9.11 -19.51
CA LEU A 117 -4.74 7.75 -19.16
C LEU A 117 -5.39 7.03 -20.36
N ASN A 118 -6.28 7.70 -21.09
CA ASN A 118 -6.87 7.11 -22.30
C ASN A 118 -5.81 6.78 -23.36
N ARG A 119 -4.81 7.65 -23.57
CA ARG A 119 -3.68 7.36 -24.48
C ARG A 119 -2.87 6.13 -24.03
N MET A 120 -2.70 5.92 -22.72
CA MET A 120 -2.04 4.72 -22.19
C MET A 120 -2.84 3.46 -22.50
N LEU A 121 -4.17 3.52 -22.29
CA LEU A 121 -5.06 2.40 -22.57
C LEU A 121 -5.07 2.06 -24.07
N ASP A 122 -5.13 3.07 -24.94
CA ASP A 122 -5.10 2.89 -26.40
C ASP A 122 -3.80 2.20 -26.86
N ARG A 123 -2.64 2.53 -26.27
CA ARG A 123 -1.38 1.83 -26.55
C ARG A 123 -1.37 0.38 -26.09
N CYS A 124 -2.10 0.06 -25.03
CA CYS A 124 -2.22 -1.29 -24.50
C CYS A 124 -3.20 -2.17 -25.28
N GLY A 125 -4.05 -1.57 -26.13
CA GLY A 125 -5.07 -2.29 -26.89
C GLY A 125 -4.51 -3.24 -27.96
N PRO A 126 -5.36 -4.11 -28.52
CA PRO A 126 -4.98 -5.05 -29.57
C PRO A 126 -4.48 -4.31 -30.82
N GLY A 127 -3.21 -4.50 -31.18
CA GLY A 127 -2.53 -3.81 -32.30
C GLY A 127 -1.72 -2.58 -31.90
N GLY A 128 -1.65 -2.24 -30.61
CA GLY A 128 -0.80 -1.17 -30.08
C GLY A 128 0.70 -1.53 -30.00
N GLN A 129 1.49 -0.62 -29.44
CA GLN A 129 2.96 -0.77 -29.28
C GLN A 129 3.34 -1.62 -28.04
N GLY A 130 2.35 -2.21 -27.36
CA GLY A 130 2.53 -3.00 -26.14
C GLY A 130 2.38 -2.17 -24.87
N SER A 131 2.32 -2.87 -23.74
CA SER A 131 2.11 -2.24 -22.43
C SER A 131 3.36 -1.61 -21.84
N LYS A 132 4.57 -2.04 -22.23
CA LYS A 132 5.82 -1.50 -21.70
C LYS A 132 6.17 -0.16 -22.35
N ALA A 133 6.53 0.81 -21.52
CA ALA A 133 7.00 2.12 -21.95
C ALA A 133 8.21 2.57 -21.13
N SER A 134 9.18 3.17 -21.79
CA SER A 134 10.29 3.89 -21.15
C SER A 134 9.82 5.21 -20.52
N ALA A 135 10.67 5.81 -19.67
CA ALA A 135 10.39 7.14 -19.10
C ALA A 135 10.22 8.23 -20.18
N ASP A 136 10.91 8.13 -21.32
CA ASP A 136 10.76 9.08 -22.44
C ASP A 136 9.38 8.95 -23.13
N GLU A 137 8.95 7.72 -23.37
CA GLU A 137 7.62 7.45 -23.92
C GLU A 137 6.52 7.89 -22.95
N LEU A 138 6.70 7.61 -21.65
CA LEU A 138 5.76 8.03 -20.62
C LEU A 138 5.66 9.56 -20.52
N ALA A 139 6.78 10.28 -20.55
CA ALA A 139 6.80 11.74 -20.57
C ALA A 139 6.05 12.30 -21.78
N SER A 140 6.22 11.67 -22.95
CA SER A 140 5.53 12.03 -24.19
C SER A 140 4.02 11.81 -24.09
N ILE A 141 3.59 10.66 -23.55
CA ILE A 141 2.17 10.32 -23.36
C ILE A 141 1.48 11.31 -22.41
N LEU A 142 2.16 11.65 -21.31
CA LEU A 142 1.71 12.59 -20.28
C LEU A 142 1.84 14.06 -20.73
N SER A 143 2.51 14.33 -21.84
CA SER A 143 2.78 15.69 -22.34
C SER A 143 3.52 16.56 -21.29
N LEU A 144 4.47 15.95 -20.58
CA LEU A 144 5.26 16.63 -19.55
C LEU A 144 6.37 17.49 -20.16
N ALA A 145 6.62 18.66 -19.57
CA ALA A 145 7.70 19.55 -19.99
C ALA A 145 9.09 19.05 -19.57
N ASP A 146 9.17 18.35 -18.45
CA ASP A 146 10.39 17.73 -17.92
C ASP A 146 10.23 16.20 -17.87
N LYS A 147 11.33 15.48 -18.04
CA LYS A 147 11.40 14.02 -17.98
C LYS A 147 11.37 13.50 -16.55
N GLN A 148 11.86 14.27 -15.58
CA GLN A 148 12.03 13.79 -14.20
C GLN A 148 10.73 13.24 -13.57
N PRO A 149 9.55 13.89 -13.72
CA PRO A 149 8.31 13.34 -13.18
C PRO A 149 7.93 11.98 -13.78
N ALA A 150 8.25 11.74 -15.06
CA ALA A 150 8.01 10.43 -15.69
C ALA A 150 8.95 9.36 -15.14
N VAL A 151 10.22 9.70 -14.90
CA VAL A 151 11.19 8.79 -14.24
C VAL A 151 10.72 8.41 -12.84
N ASP A 152 10.26 9.39 -12.07
CA ASP A 152 9.75 9.16 -10.72
C ASP A 152 8.49 8.28 -10.73
N VAL A 153 7.57 8.50 -11.68
CA VAL A 153 6.41 7.61 -11.88
C VAL A 153 6.85 6.19 -12.19
N CYS A 154 7.79 5.98 -13.14
CA CYS A 154 8.33 4.64 -13.42
C CYS A 154 8.89 3.98 -12.16
N GLY A 155 9.62 4.73 -11.35
CA GLY A 155 10.21 4.27 -10.09
C GLY A 155 9.21 3.86 -9.00
N PHE A 156 7.93 4.25 -9.12
CA PHE A 156 6.88 3.79 -8.21
C PHE A 156 6.38 2.37 -8.51
N TYR A 157 6.53 1.89 -9.75
CA TYR A 157 6.01 0.59 -10.19
C TYR A 157 7.13 -0.41 -10.51
N SER A 158 8.25 0.07 -11.03
CA SER A 158 9.33 -0.76 -11.55
C SER A 158 10.68 -0.32 -11.01
N LYS A 159 11.61 -1.28 -10.91
CA LYS A 159 13.03 -0.99 -10.70
C LYS A 159 13.77 -0.74 -12.01
N ASP A 160 13.17 -1.16 -13.11
CA ASP A 160 13.73 -1.01 -14.44
C ASP A 160 13.41 0.39 -15.00
N GLU A 161 14.07 0.77 -16.08
CA GLU A 161 13.81 2.03 -16.79
C GLU A 161 12.48 2.05 -17.56
N THR A 162 11.70 0.97 -17.45
CA THR A 162 10.42 0.80 -18.13
C THR A 162 9.30 0.49 -17.14
N VAL A 163 8.10 0.95 -17.46
CA VAL A 163 6.88 0.74 -16.71
C VAL A 163 5.83 0.06 -17.57
N ASP A 164 4.96 -0.74 -16.95
CA ASP A 164 3.75 -1.23 -17.60
C ASP A 164 2.65 -0.16 -17.52
N LEU A 165 2.27 0.38 -18.67
CA LEU A 165 1.24 1.40 -18.82
C LEU A 165 -0.13 0.95 -18.29
N SER A 166 -0.44 -0.34 -18.33
CA SER A 166 -1.70 -0.85 -17.76
C SER A 166 -1.73 -0.69 -16.25
N GLN A 167 -0.60 -0.92 -15.57
CA GLN A 167 -0.50 -0.71 -14.12
C GLN A 167 -0.65 0.76 -13.76
N VAL A 168 -0.01 1.67 -14.51
CA VAL A 168 -0.17 3.12 -14.30
C VAL A 168 -1.62 3.52 -14.55
N TYR A 169 -2.20 3.08 -15.67
CA TYR A 169 -3.58 3.39 -16.05
C TYR A 169 -4.58 2.98 -14.98
N PHE A 170 -4.60 1.70 -14.60
CA PHE A 170 -5.62 1.15 -13.70
C PHE A 170 -5.47 1.67 -12.28
N SER A 171 -4.26 1.70 -11.74
CA SER A 171 -4.04 2.14 -10.36
C SER A 171 -4.26 3.64 -10.16
N VAL A 172 -3.88 4.49 -11.13
CA VAL A 172 -4.19 5.93 -11.10
C VAL A 172 -5.69 6.14 -11.30
N SER A 173 -6.31 5.47 -12.27
CA SER A 173 -7.75 5.59 -12.52
C SER A 173 -8.57 5.22 -11.28
N ALA A 174 -8.19 4.16 -10.58
CA ALA A 174 -8.86 3.70 -9.36
C ALA A 174 -8.95 4.79 -8.29
N VAL A 175 -7.86 5.53 -8.06
CA VAL A 175 -7.78 6.54 -7.00
C VAL A 175 -8.06 7.97 -7.47
N SER A 176 -8.28 8.16 -8.78
CA SER A 176 -8.48 9.50 -9.37
C SER A 176 -9.91 10.04 -9.23
N GLY A 177 -10.90 9.16 -9.07
CA GLY A 177 -12.32 9.51 -9.14
C GLY A 177 -12.82 9.85 -10.54
N LEU A 178 -12.01 9.67 -11.59
CA LEU A 178 -12.36 9.98 -12.98
C LEU A 178 -13.31 8.95 -13.61
N THR A 179 -13.40 7.75 -13.05
CA THR A 179 -14.19 6.63 -13.57
C THR A 179 -14.78 5.86 -12.38
N SER A 180 -16.02 5.39 -12.51
CA SER A 180 -16.64 4.57 -11.48
C SER A 180 -15.91 3.23 -11.35
N PHE A 181 -15.86 2.66 -10.15
CA PHE A 181 -15.18 1.39 -9.92
C PHE A 181 -15.72 0.27 -10.83
N SER A 182 -17.04 0.22 -11.07
CA SER A 182 -17.65 -0.76 -11.97
C SER A 182 -17.15 -0.62 -13.42
N ALA A 183 -17.07 0.60 -13.95
CA ALA A 183 -16.59 0.84 -15.31
C ALA A 183 -15.08 0.54 -15.41
N LEU A 184 -14.31 0.89 -14.38
CA LEU A 184 -12.89 0.57 -14.31
C LEU A 184 -12.65 -0.95 -14.26
N LEU A 185 -13.44 -1.67 -13.46
CA LEU A 185 -13.36 -3.13 -13.36
C LEU A 185 -13.73 -3.79 -14.69
N HIS A 186 -14.75 -3.28 -15.39
CA HIS A 186 -15.11 -3.76 -16.72
C HIS A 186 -13.95 -3.61 -17.72
N SER A 187 -13.31 -2.44 -17.77
CA SER A 187 -12.14 -2.20 -18.61
C SER A 187 -10.98 -3.13 -18.25
N ALA A 188 -10.72 -3.35 -16.95
CA ALA A 188 -9.67 -4.25 -16.49
C ALA A 188 -9.99 -5.71 -16.88
N PHE A 189 -11.22 -6.16 -16.63
CA PHE A 189 -11.66 -7.50 -16.96
C PHE A 189 -11.51 -7.78 -18.46
N THR A 190 -11.97 -6.85 -19.29
CA THR A 190 -11.85 -6.96 -20.76
C THR A 190 -10.40 -7.00 -21.22
N MET A 191 -9.51 -6.26 -20.57
CA MET A 191 -8.08 -6.24 -20.93
C MET A 191 -7.33 -7.51 -20.52
N PHE A 192 -7.67 -8.09 -19.36
CA PHE A 192 -6.98 -9.28 -18.84
C PHE A 192 -7.65 -10.60 -19.23
N ASP A 193 -8.89 -10.58 -19.73
CA ASP A 193 -9.52 -11.71 -20.42
C ASP A 193 -8.98 -11.85 -21.85
N ARG A 194 -7.72 -12.30 -21.96
CA ARG A 194 -6.97 -12.35 -23.22
C ARG A 194 -7.65 -13.20 -24.30
N ASP A 195 -8.42 -14.21 -23.87
CA ASP A 195 -9.11 -15.15 -24.76
C ASP A 195 -10.56 -14.75 -25.06
N GLY A 196 -11.07 -13.67 -24.44
CA GLY A 196 -12.48 -13.26 -24.54
C GLY A 196 -13.45 -14.35 -24.06
N LYS A 197 -13.03 -15.19 -23.11
CA LYS A 197 -13.80 -16.35 -22.62
C LYS A 197 -14.90 -15.95 -21.64
N GLY A 198 -14.97 -14.67 -21.25
CA GLY A 198 -15.89 -14.15 -20.24
C GLY A 198 -15.57 -14.63 -18.82
N SER A 199 -14.35 -15.16 -18.61
CA SER A 199 -13.90 -15.64 -17.30
C SER A 199 -12.40 -15.48 -17.13
N LEU A 200 -11.91 -15.35 -15.89
CA LEU A 200 -10.46 -15.26 -15.64
C LEU A 200 -9.90 -16.53 -15.00
N SER A 201 -8.66 -16.85 -15.33
CA SER A 201 -7.81 -17.78 -14.58
C SER A 201 -7.29 -17.11 -13.30
N ALA A 202 -6.65 -17.89 -12.41
CA ALA A 202 -6.02 -17.33 -11.22
C ALA A 202 -4.86 -16.39 -11.58
N GLU A 203 -4.13 -16.68 -12.65
CA GLU A 203 -3.03 -15.85 -13.15
C GLU A 203 -3.56 -14.52 -13.70
N GLU A 204 -4.61 -14.56 -14.52
CA GLU A 204 -5.24 -13.34 -15.09
C GLU A 204 -5.88 -12.48 -13.99
N LEU A 205 -6.46 -13.10 -12.95
CA LEU A 205 -6.92 -12.37 -11.77
C LEU A 205 -5.75 -11.70 -11.03
N SER A 206 -4.61 -12.38 -10.94
CA SER A 206 -3.39 -11.83 -10.32
C SER A 206 -2.89 -10.60 -11.06
N ASP A 207 -2.82 -10.68 -12.39
CA ASP A 207 -2.43 -9.57 -13.27
C ASP A 207 -3.42 -8.40 -13.13
N LEU A 208 -4.73 -8.68 -13.16
CA LEU A 208 -5.79 -7.68 -13.03
C LEU A 208 -5.72 -6.94 -11.68
N MET A 209 -5.66 -7.69 -10.57
CA MET A 209 -5.57 -7.10 -9.24
C MET A 209 -4.24 -6.37 -9.06
N GLY A 210 -3.17 -6.86 -9.66
CA GLY A 210 -1.88 -6.17 -9.66
C GLY A 210 -1.92 -4.83 -10.38
N ALA A 211 -2.64 -4.75 -11.50
CA ALA A 211 -2.83 -3.50 -12.22
C ALA A 211 -3.69 -2.49 -11.44
N LEU A 212 -4.78 -2.93 -10.79
CA LEU A 212 -5.61 -2.07 -9.96
C LEU A 212 -4.88 -1.55 -8.71
N LEU A 213 -4.08 -2.41 -8.07
CA LEU A 213 -3.37 -2.07 -6.82
C LEU A 213 -2.02 -1.38 -7.06
N GLY A 214 -1.51 -1.42 -8.30
CA GLY A 214 -0.21 -0.90 -8.70
C GLY A 214 0.96 -1.73 -8.21
N HIS A 215 0.74 -3.00 -7.84
CA HIS A 215 1.76 -3.87 -7.25
C HIS A 215 1.48 -5.35 -7.59
N PRO A 216 2.49 -6.14 -8.02
CA PRO A 216 2.30 -7.55 -8.39
C PRO A 216 1.65 -8.38 -7.28
N GLN A 217 0.66 -9.18 -7.63
CA GLN A 217 -0.05 -10.04 -6.70
C GLN A 217 0.40 -11.50 -6.84
N HIS A 218 0.50 -12.19 -5.72
CA HIS A 218 0.88 -13.61 -5.66
C HIS A 218 -0.10 -14.45 -4.84
N GLY A 219 -0.88 -13.83 -3.94
CA GLY A 219 -1.77 -14.50 -2.99
C GLY A 219 -3.25 -14.51 -3.36
N VAL A 220 -3.61 -14.45 -4.64
CA VAL A 220 -5.01 -14.28 -5.10
C VAL A 220 -5.90 -15.52 -4.95
N ALA A 221 -5.37 -16.66 -4.48
CA ALA A 221 -6.09 -17.93 -4.43
C ALA A 221 -7.40 -17.86 -3.62
N ALA A 222 -7.40 -17.16 -2.47
CA ALA A 222 -8.59 -16.99 -1.65
C ALA A 222 -9.67 -16.16 -2.36
N LEU A 223 -9.27 -15.06 -3.01
CA LEU A 223 -10.17 -14.22 -3.80
C LEU A 223 -10.75 -15.00 -4.98
N TYR A 224 -9.90 -15.77 -5.67
CA TYR A 224 -10.31 -16.62 -6.78
C TYR A 224 -11.37 -17.63 -6.35
N ALA A 225 -11.13 -18.33 -5.24
CA ALA A 225 -12.06 -19.33 -4.71
C ALA A 225 -13.42 -18.71 -4.36
N GLU A 226 -13.45 -17.52 -3.74
CA GLU A 226 -14.71 -16.86 -3.41
C GLU A 226 -15.44 -16.37 -4.68
N ALA A 227 -14.72 -15.81 -5.64
CA ALA A 227 -15.28 -15.32 -6.90
C ALA A 227 -15.72 -16.43 -7.87
N SER A 228 -15.19 -17.65 -7.69
CA SER A 228 -15.53 -18.86 -8.46
C SER A 228 -16.46 -19.83 -7.71
N ARG A 229 -16.99 -19.45 -6.54
CA ARG A 229 -17.85 -20.32 -5.71
C ARG A 229 -19.09 -20.83 -6.44
N GLN A 230 -19.62 -20.04 -7.39
CA GLN A 230 -20.82 -20.36 -8.18
C GLN A 230 -20.50 -20.81 -9.61
N GLY A 231 -19.24 -21.10 -9.93
CA GLY A 231 -18.81 -21.50 -11.27
C GLY A 231 -17.51 -20.83 -11.68
N ARG A 232 -17.41 -20.40 -12.94
CA ARG A 232 -16.22 -19.69 -13.41
C ARG A 232 -16.18 -18.27 -12.83
N LEU A 233 -14.98 -17.73 -12.60
CA LEU A 233 -14.81 -16.34 -12.19
C LEU A 233 -15.21 -15.44 -13.36
N THR A 234 -16.34 -14.73 -13.24
CA THR A 234 -16.85 -13.78 -14.25
C THR A 234 -16.73 -12.35 -13.72
N GLU A 235 -16.90 -11.35 -14.59
CA GLU A 235 -16.87 -9.94 -14.18
C GLU A 235 -17.90 -9.66 -13.08
N GLY A 236 -19.12 -10.15 -13.25
CA GLY A 236 -20.20 -9.98 -12.27
C GLY A 236 -19.91 -10.68 -10.94
N SER A 237 -19.29 -11.86 -10.95
CA SER A 237 -18.94 -12.55 -9.70
C SER A 237 -17.79 -11.85 -8.97
N LEU A 238 -16.78 -11.36 -9.70
CA LEU A 238 -15.68 -10.58 -9.13
C LEU A 238 -16.18 -9.25 -8.55
N LEU A 239 -16.98 -8.49 -9.30
CA LEU A 239 -17.58 -7.24 -8.83
C LEU A 239 -18.37 -7.46 -7.54
N LYS A 240 -19.19 -8.51 -7.50
CA LYS A 240 -19.96 -8.88 -6.31
C LYS A 240 -19.05 -9.14 -5.10
N VAL A 241 -18.00 -9.95 -5.25
CA VAL A 241 -17.09 -10.24 -4.14
C VAL A 241 -16.37 -8.98 -3.66
N LEU A 242 -15.84 -8.18 -4.59
CA LEU A 242 -15.13 -6.93 -4.27
C LEU A 242 -16.03 -5.86 -3.63
N THR A 243 -17.35 -5.94 -3.76
CA THR A 243 -18.28 -4.95 -3.21
C THR A 243 -19.08 -5.44 -2.00
N THR A 244 -19.21 -6.77 -1.82
CA THR A 244 -20.07 -7.34 -0.76
C THR A 244 -19.31 -8.16 0.28
N HIS A 245 -18.13 -8.71 -0.05
CA HIS A 245 -17.39 -9.53 0.90
C HIS A 245 -16.63 -8.62 1.89
N PRO A 246 -16.81 -8.76 3.22
CA PRO A 246 -16.26 -7.83 4.21
C PRO A 246 -14.75 -7.61 4.08
N THR A 247 -13.99 -8.66 3.77
CA THR A 247 -12.53 -8.59 3.59
C THR A 247 -12.12 -7.77 2.37
N TYR A 248 -12.81 -7.94 1.23
CA TYR A 248 -12.42 -7.37 -0.05
C TYR A 248 -13.06 -6.01 -0.32
N GLN A 249 -14.25 -5.78 0.23
CA GLN A 249 -14.92 -4.48 0.17
C GLN A 249 -14.07 -3.37 0.78
N ARG A 250 -13.30 -3.64 1.84
CA ARG A 250 -12.34 -2.69 2.41
C ARG A 250 -11.26 -2.27 1.41
N VAL A 251 -10.79 -3.19 0.57
CA VAL A 251 -9.79 -2.87 -0.46
C VAL A 251 -10.35 -1.82 -1.42
N VAL A 252 -11.60 -1.98 -1.85
CA VAL A 252 -12.25 -1.02 -2.77
C VAL A 252 -12.57 0.30 -2.06
N ASN A 253 -13.15 0.23 -0.86
CA ASN A 253 -13.70 1.39 -0.15
C ASN A 253 -12.66 2.22 0.61
N GLU A 254 -11.55 1.63 1.01
CA GLU A 254 -10.52 2.31 1.82
C GLU A 254 -9.25 2.49 0.97
N TYR A 255 -8.76 1.42 0.32
CA TYR A 255 -7.50 1.49 -0.42
C TYR A 255 -7.65 2.13 -1.80
N LEU A 256 -8.67 1.77 -2.58
CA LEU A 256 -8.90 2.33 -3.94
C LEU A 256 -9.78 3.59 -3.95
N HIS A 257 -10.19 4.09 -2.79
CA HIS A 257 -11.09 5.25 -2.73
C HIS A 257 -10.44 6.52 -3.32
N PRO A 258 -11.18 7.28 -4.16
CA PRO A 258 -10.73 8.59 -4.63
C PRO A 258 -10.49 9.54 -3.46
N GLU A 259 -9.34 10.23 -3.44
CA GLU A 259 -9.09 11.23 -2.39
C GLU A 259 -10.10 12.38 -2.45
N GLY A 260 -10.85 12.57 -1.36
CA GLY A 260 -11.10 13.92 -0.83
C GLY A 260 -9.84 14.37 -0.11
N ALA A 261 -9.44 15.64 -0.26
CA ALA A 261 -8.22 16.19 0.31
C ALA A 261 -8.00 15.72 1.76
N GLU A 262 -6.79 15.23 2.05
CA GLU A 262 -6.31 14.70 3.35
C GLU A 262 -6.45 13.18 3.58
N SER A 263 -5.67 12.37 2.86
CA SER A 263 -5.28 11.04 3.39
C SER A 263 -3.88 10.63 2.97
N GLY A 264 -2.88 11.39 3.44
CA GLY A 264 -1.47 10.94 3.44
C GLY A 264 -1.14 9.91 4.53
N LEU A 265 -2.15 9.33 5.17
CA LEU A 265 -1.95 8.35 6.24
C LEU A 265 -1.77 6.94 5.64
N PRO A 266 -0.85 6.13 6.20
CA PRO A 266 -0.72 4.73 5.84
C PRO A 266 -2.06 4.02 6.05
N PHE A 267 -2.36 3.04 5.19
CA PHE A 267 -3.49 2.14 5.39
C PHE A 267 -3.37 1.50 6.79
N THR A 268 -4.17 1.98 7.74
CA THR A 268 -4.23 1.42 9.09
C THR A 268 -5.30 0.34 9.09
N THR A 269 -4.88 -0.92 9.11
CA THR A 269 -5.73 -2.02 9.54
C THR A 269 -6.05 -1.79 11.01
N LEU A 270 -7.24 -1.27 11.30
CA LEU A 270 -7.79 -1.26 12.65
C LEU A 270 -7.98 -2.71 13.09
N THR A 271 -6.99 -3.23 13.82
CA THR A 271 -7.10 -4.51 14.51
C THR A 271 -8.21 -4.40 15.55
N ASN A 272 -9.12 -5.37 15.50
CA ASN A 272 -10.27 -5.47 16.38
C ASN A 272 -9.80 -5.84 17.79
N GLY A 273 -9.34 -4.85 18.54
CA GLY A 273 -8.91 -4.96 19.93
C GLY A 273 -9.47 -3.78 20.68
N LYS A 274 -10.55 -4.01 21.42
CA LYS A 274 -11.21 -3.07 22.32
C LYS A 274 -10.15 -2.39 23.20
N ALA A 275 -9.76 -1.17 22.87
CA ALA A 275 -8.97 -0.34 23.76
C ALA A 275 -9.90 0.11 24.88
N GLU A 276 -9.92 -0.65 25.98
CA GLU A 276 -10.54 -0.20 27.22
C GLU A 276 -9.74 1.01 27.72
N ASN A 277 -10.34 2.19 27.55
CA ASN A 277 -9.90 3.42 28.17
C ASN A 277 -10.08 3.29 29.69
N ASN A 278 -9.03 2.87 30.38
CA ASN A 278 -8.90 3.03 31.82
C ASN A 278 -7.75 4.00 32.11
N ASN A 279 -8.08 5.29 32.15
CA ASN A 279 -7.35 6.25 32.97
C ASN A 279 -8.36 7.18 33.64
N GLY A 280 -9.08 6.64 34.62
CA GLY A 280 -9.60 7.42 35.74
C GLY A 280 -8.54 7.42 36.83
N LEU A 281 -7.87 8.55 37.05
CA LEU A 281 -7.20 8.81 38.32
C LEU A 281 -7.29 10.30 38.67
N SER A 282 -7.92 10.48 39.81
CA SER A 282 -8.44 11.68 40.43
C SER A 282 -7.35 12.69 40.76
N LEU A 283 -7.61 13.96 40.46
CA LEU A 283 -6.99 15.11 41.13
C LEU A 283 -7.60 15.24 42.53
N ASN A 284 -6.79 15.23 43.59
CA ASN A 284 -6.92 16.17 44.71
C ASN A 284 -5.85 16.02 45.81
N GLY A 285 -5.31 17.18 46.20
CA GLY A 285 -4.73 17.52 47.51
C GLY A 285 -3.38 16.92 47.85
N SER A 286 -2.45 17.56 48.55
CA SER A 286 -2.40 18.87 49.19
C SER A 286 -0.93 19.07 49.57
N LEU A 287 -0.47 20.33 49.52
CA LEU A 287 0.79 20.77 50.09
C LEU A 287 0.95 20.33 51.55
N HIS A 288 2.17 19.97 51.94
CA HIS A 288 2.75 20.44 53.20
C HIS A 288 4.28 20.51 53.11
N HIS A 289 4.77 21.74 53.31
CA HIS A 289 6.16 22.09 53.62
C HIS A 289 6.67 21.37 54.87
N LYS A 290 7.97 21.06 54.85
CA LYS A 290 8.91 21.37 55.94
C LYS A 290 10.32 21.49 55.34
N GLU A 291 10.82 22.72 55.29
CA GLU A 291 12.24 23.01 55.35
C GLU A 291 12.68 22.97 56.82
N GLU A 292 13.98 22.82 57.04
CA GLU A 292 14.63 23.34 58.25
C GLU A 292 14.51 24.87 58.33
#